data_AF-A0A6P1BKP3-F1
#
_entry.id   AF-A0A6P1BKP3-F1
#
_cell.length_a   1.000
_cell.length_b   1.000
_cell.length_c   1.000
_cell.angle_alpha   90.00
_cell.angle_beta   90.00
_cell.angle_gamma   90.00
#
_symmetry.space_group_name_H-M   'P 1'
#
loop_
_entity.id
_entity.type
_entity.pdbx_description
1 polymer ?
#
loop_
_entity_poly.entity_id
_entity_poly.type
_entity_poly.pdbx_seq_one_letter_code
_entity_poly.pdbx_strand_id
1 'polypeptide(L)'
;MTSLAPPETKPQSIDSNLPPAKIAVIFALAALADWLFYDQRLGLSVVIFAIALTCASLIVNLGNLEHRRLLLAGAIVFAGLLPAFEDINAASLVIIALALGAALMLTTNPCLNSLVRGVASLLELYLVGPLRLFQDSIRAFNLPVLTRSFTLWCVPLLLGSLFVLLFMAANPLLTKWISQLNPGDPSSYLSIGRMLFWIAAAALVWPFIHIRWRNYVEVAEERPRSTANDPPRSTGLSFFGPGTILRSLILFNLLFSIQTILDLIYLWGNGTLPADVTYASYAHRGAYPLIITALLAASFVLVTMRPGGLAERSRVMRSLVYLWIGQNVLLVISAMLRLDLYVQIYLLTYWRIAAFVWMLLVVLGLVLILVRIVQRRSNEWLIHANLVTLAIVLYTCSLINFAAIIADYNIGHSREASGSGVNLDMDYLIRLGPQALPAIDRGLQLHSFDPNLVYRRNCLVQEQREQMTSWRSWGFRSWRLQRFLDRQQGAAAG
;
A
#
# COMPACT_ATOMS: atom_id res chain seq x y z
N MET A 1 -15.40 32.40 -53.06
CA MET A 1 -15.75 31.48 -51.95
C MET A 1 -15.01 30.18 -52.19
N THR A 2 -13.85 30.01 -51.57
CA THR A 2 -13.02 28.81 -51.63
C THR A 2 -12.85 28.30 -50.21
N SER A 3 -13.40 27.12 -49.97
CA SER A 3 -13.49 26.46 -48.67
C SER A 3 -12.10 26.13 -48.11
N LEU A 4 -11.76 26.70 -46.95
CA LEU A 4 -10.61 26.31 -46.13
C LEU A 4 -11.09 25.20 -45.17
N ALA A 5 -10.97 23.95 -45.60
CA ALA A 5 -11.08 22.81 -44.69
C ALA A 5 -9.81 22.74 -43.81
N PRO A 6 -9.92 22.64 -42.47
CA PRO A 6 -8.75 22.44 -41.61
C PRO A 6 -8.17 21.03 -41.78
N PRO A 7 -6.86 20.82 -41.53
CA PRO A 7 -6.22 19.52 -41.72
C PRO A 7 -6.76 18.52 -40.70
N GLU A 8 -7.36 17.44 -41.19
CA GLU A 8 -7.68 16.26 -40.38
C GLU A 8 -6.37 15.68 -39.81
N THR A 9 -6.15 15.89 -38.52
CA THR A 9 -5.17 15.13 -37.76
C THR A 9 -5.75 13.74 -37.53
N LYS A 10 -5.49 12.83 -38.48
CA LYS A 10 -5.74 11.40 -38.29
C LYS A 10 -5.08 10.95 -36.98
N PRO A 11 -5.80 10.39 -36.00
CA PRO A 11 -5.16 9.68 -34.91
C PRO A 11 -4.43 8.48 -35.54
N GLN A 12 -3.10 8.50 -35.52
CA GLN A 12 -2.33 7.29 -35.80
C GLN A 12 -2.67 6.28 -34.72
N SER A 13 -3.58 5.36 -35.06
CA SER A 13 -3.77 4.12 -34.33
C SER A 13 -2.45 3.35 -34.44
N ILE A 14 -1.68 3.36 -33.36
CA ILE A 14 -0.62 2.38 -33.16
C ILE A 14 -1.29 1.00 -33.31
N ASP A 15 -0.88 0.27 -34.34
CA ASP A 15 -1.48 -1.00 -34.78
C ASP A 15 -1.82 -1.91 -33.60
N SER A 16 -3.09 -2.29 -33.53
CA SER A 16 -3.66 -3.23 -32.55
C SER A 16 -3.40 -4.69 -32.91
N ASN A 17 -2.23 -5.01 -33.45
CA ASN A 17 -1.79 -6.39 -33.60
C ASN A 17 -0.89 -6.69 -32.41
N LEU A 18 -1.31 -7.59 -31.51
CA LEU A 18 -0.41 -8.14 -30.48
C LEU A 18 0.75 -8.85 -31.22
N PRO A 19 1.99 -8.32 -31.21
CA PRO A 19 3.08 -9.10 -31.79
C PRO A 19 3.24 -10.38 -30.94
N PRO A 20 3.50 -11.54 -31.57
CA PRO A 20 3.62 -12.83 -30.88
C PRO A 20 4.65 -12.79 -29.73
N ALA A 21 5.65 -11.91 -29.84
CA ALA A 21 6.63 -11.64 -28.80
C ALA A 21 6.01 -11.17 -27.46
N LYS A 22 4.98 -10.32 -27.46
CA LYS A 22 4.36 -9.81 -26.21
C LYS A 22 3.63 -10.90 -25.45
N ILE A 23 2.89 -11.76 -26.18
CA ILE A 23 2.19 -12.90 -25.61
C ILE A 23 3.20 -13.90 -25.03
N ALA A 24 4.29 -14.19 -25.75
CA ALA A 24 5.36 -15.05 -25.25
C ALA A 24 5.98 -14.52 -23.94
N VAL A 25 6.23 -13.21 -23.84
CA VAL A 25 6.75 -12.59 -22.61
C VAL A 25 5.76 -12.71 -21.44
N ILE A 26 4.46 -12.52 -21.67
CA ILE A 26 3.43 -12.70 -20.63
C ILE A 26 3.43 -14.13 -20.10
N PHE A 27 3.42 -15.12 -21.00
CA PHE A 27 3.47 -16.53 -20.61
C PHE A 27 4.78 -16.89 -19.89
N ALA A 28 5.91 -16.36 -20.36
CA ALA A 28 7.20 -16.57 -19.69
C ALA A 28 7.22 -15.99 -18.27
N LEU A 29 6.67 -14.79 -18.07
CA LEU A 29 6.54 -14.19 -16.74
C LEU A 29 5.53 -14.92 -15.86
N ALA A 30 4.42 -15.42 -16.41
CA ALA A 30 3.47 -16.23 -15.65
C ALA A 30 4.09 -17.57 -15.21
N ALA A 31 4.87 -18.22 -16.08
CA ALA A 31 5.61 -19.43 -15.74
C ALA A 31 6.71 -19.15 -14.68
N LEU A 32 7.39 -18.00 -14.79
CA LEU A 32 8.36 -17.56 -13.78
C LEU A 32 7.66 -17.32 -12.42
N ALA A 33 6.49 -16.68 -12.42
CA ALA A 33 5.69 -16.45 -11.21
C ALA A 33 5.26 -17.77 -10.56
N ASP A 34 4.84 -18.75 -11.37
CA ASP A 34 4.48 -20.09 -10.90
C ASP A 34 5.67 -20.78 -10.21
N TRP A 35 6.84 -20.77 -10.84
CA TRP A 35 8.05 -21.35 -10.27
C TRP A 35 8.58 -20.62 -9.01
N LEU A 36 8.32 -19.32 -8.88
CA LEU A 36 8.80 -18.49 -7.79
C LEU A 36 7.85 -18.44 -6.58
N PHE A 37 6.53 -18.47 -6.81
CA PHE A 37 5.52 -18.18 -5.78
C PHE A 37 4.54 -19.31 -5.51
N TYR A 38 4.31 -20.22 -6.48
CA TYR A 38 3.32 -21.28 -6.27
C TYR A 38 3.82 -22.27 -5.20
N ASP A 39 3.07 -22.40 -4.11
CA ASP A 39 3.42 -23.22 -2.93
C ASP A 39 4.78 -22.88 -2.28
N GLN A 40 5.22 -21.63 -2.45
CA GLN A 40 6.48 -21.13 -1.90
C GLN A 40 6.24 -19.87 -1.06
N ARG A 41 7.03 -19.70 0.00
CA ARG A 41 6.99 -18.48 0.81
C ARG A 41 7.66 -17.33 0.06
N LEU A 42 7.18 -16.12 0.31
CA LEU A 42 7.73 -14.90 -0.30
C LEU A 42 9.08 -14.55 0.35
N GLY A 43 10.07 -14.21 -0.48
CA GLY A 43 11.36 -13.67 -0.06
C GLY A 43 12.10 -13.08 -1.25
N LEU A 44 13.37 -13.43 -1.42
CA LEU A 44 14.17 -13.08 -2.60
C LEU A 44 13.45 -13.33 -3.95
N SER A 45 12.53 -14.31 -4.00
CA SER A 45 11.66 -14.55 -5.16
C SER A 45 10.92 -13.31 -5.66
N VAL A 46 10.44 -12.44 -4.76
CA VAL A 46 9.74 -11.19 -5.13
C VAL A 46 10.68 -10.20 -5.81
N VAL A 47 11.92 -10.08 -5.31
CA VAL A 47 12.93 -9.19 -5.90
C VAL A 47 13.29 -9.67 -7.30
N ILE A 48 13.53 -10.98 -7.47
CA ILE A 48 13.86 -11.56 -8.78
C ILE A 48 12.72 -11.35 -9.78
N PHE A 49 11.48 -11.59 -9.35
CA PHE A 49 10.33 -11.37 -10.21
C PHE A 49 10.16 -9.90 -10.61
N ALA A 50 10.34 -8.97 -9.67
CA ALA A 50 10.24 -7.52 -9.95
C ALA A 50 11.32 -7.04 -10.93
N ILE A 51 12.55 -7.56 -10.82
CA ILE A 51 13.63 -7.31 -11.80
C ILE A 51 13.23 -7.88 -13.17
N ALA A 52 12.78 -9.14 -13.22
CA ALA A 52 12.37 -9.78 -14.47
C ALA A 52 11.23 -9.03 -15.16
N LEU A 53 10.22 -8.58 -14.39
CA LEU A 53 9.10 -7.79 -14.87
C LEU A 53 9.56 -6.44 -15.42
N THR A 54 10.48 -5.77 -14.73
CA THR A 54 11.05 -4.49 -15.19
C THR A 54 11.80 -4.69 -16.50
N CYS A 55 12.72 -5.66 -16.58
CA CYS A 55 13.48 -5.96 -17.79
C CYS A 55 12.55 -6.32 -18.97
N ALA A 56 11.57 -7.18 -18.74
CA ALA A 56 10.59 -7.56 -19.76
C ALA A 56 9.78 -6.35 -20.26
N SER A 57 9.33 -5.49 -19.33
CA SER A 57 8.61 -4.26 -19.68
C SER A 57 9.49 -3.30 -20.49
N LEU A 58 10.77 -3.15 -20.13
CA LEU A 58 11.72 -2.31 -20.86
C LEU A 58 11.95 -2.84 -22.30
N ILE A 59 12.18 -4.15 -22.46
CA ILE A 59 12.43 -4.77 -23.77
C ILE A 59 11.22 -4.62 -24.71
N VAL A 60 10.01 -4.79 -24.17
CA VAL A 60 8.77 -4.79 -24.97
C VAL A 60 8.34 -3.39 -25.40
N ASN A 61 8.55 -2.38 -24.55
CA ASN A 61 7.93 -1.07 -24.72
C ASN A 61 8.89 0.00 -25.26
N LEU A 62 10.19 -0.28 -25.38
CA LEU A 62 11.19 0.77 -25.62
C LEU A 62 12.02 0.50 -26.88
N GLY A 63 11.85 1.36 -27.89
CA GLY A 63 12.67 1.38 -29.10
C GLY A 63 13.68 2.52 -29.19
N ASN A 64 13.63 3.55 -28.32
CA ASN A 64 14.59 4.66 -28.28
C ASN A 64 14.39 5.55 -27.02
N LEU A 65 15.16 5.33 -25.94
CA LEU A 65 15.13 6.20 -24.75
C LEU A 65 16.46 6.91 -24.50
N GLU A 66 16.37 8.09 -23.88
CA GLU A 66 17.50 8.77 -23.28
C GLU A 66 18.10 7.93 -22.14
N HIS A 67 19.41 7.68 -22.20
CA HIS A 67 20.16 6.93 -21.17
C HIS A 67 19.94 7.48 -19.76
N ARG A 68 19.77 8.80 -19.62
CA ARG A 68 19.52 9.44 -18.33
C ARG A 68 18.21 9.00 -17.68
N ARG A 69 17.14 8.84 -18.45
CA ARG A 69 15.83 8.39 -17.93
C ARG A 69 15.87 6.92 -17.53
N LEU A 70 16.59 6.11 -18.31
CA LEU A 70 16.82 4.70 -17.99
C LEU A 70 17.60 4.54 -16.69
N LEU A 71 18.68 5.31 -16.50
CA LEU A 71 19.46 5.30 -15.26
C LEU A 71 18.64 5.73 -14.04
N LEU A 72 17.81 6.78 -14.18
CA LEU A 72 16.93 7.22 -13.10
C LEU A 72 15.85 6.17 -12.77
N ALA A 73 15.23 5.56 -13.79
CA ALA A 73 14.25 4.49 -13.59
C ALA A 73 14.88 3.27 -12.90
N GLY A 74 16.08 2.87 -13.33
CA GLY A 74 16.85 1.80 -12.69
C GLY A 74 17.20 2.11 -11.23
N ALA A 75 17.61 3.36 -10.93
CA ALA A 75 17.89 3.78 -9.56
C ALA A 75 16.64 3.76 -8.66
N ILE A 76 15.47 4.15 -9.18
CA ILE A 76 14.18 4.10 -8.45
C ILE A 76 13.80 2.65 -8.13
N VAL A 77 13.88 1.75 -9.12
CA VAL A 77 13.58 0.32 -8.92
C VAL A 77 14.55 -0.29 -7.92
N PHE A 78 15.85 -0.03 -8.06
CA PHE A 78 16.86 -0.52 -7.13
C PHE A 78 16.58 -0.04 -5.69
N ALA A 79 16.34 1.26 -5.51
CA ALA A 79 16.02 1.83 -4.20
C ALA A 79 14.74 1.23 -3.60
N GLY A 80 13.72 0.97 -4.43
CA GLY A 80 12.46 0.36 -4.02
C GLY A 80 12.56 -1.12 -3.66
N LEU A 81 13.56 -1.83 -4.20
CA LEU A 81 13.81 -3.25 -3.89
C LEU A 81 14.61 -3.45 -2.60
N LEU A 82 15.39 -2.47 -2.15
CA LEU A 82 16.22 -2.56 -0.95
C LEU A 82 15.46 -3.05 0.30
N PRO A 83 14.25 -2.54 0.63
CA PRO A 83 13.50 -3.05 1.78
C PRO A 83 13.14 -4.53 1.70
N ALA A 84 12.85 -5.05 0.51
CA ALA A 84 12.49 -6.46 0.34
C ALA A 84 13.69 -7.41 0.46
N PHE A 85 14.93 -6.91 0.30
CA PHE A 85 16.11 -7.68 0.68
C PHE A 85 16.25 -7.83 2.19
N GLU A 86 15.84 -6.82 2.95
CA GLU A 86 15.84 -6.86 4.42
C GLU A 86 14.78 -7.86 4.91
N ASP A 87 13.51 -7.63 4.58
CA ASP A 87 12.38 -8.47 4.96
C ASP A 87 11.14 -8.15 4.12
N ILE A 88 10.29 -9.14 3.85
CA ILE A 88 9.04 -8.91 3.12
C ILE A 88 7.93 -8.57 4.09
N ASN A 89 7.56 -7.29 4.08
CA ASN A 89 6.41 -6.77 4.81
C ASN A 89 5.46 -5.99 3.87
N ALA A 90 4.26 -5.69 4.35
CA ALA A 90 3.26 -4.96 3.57
C ALA A 90 3.79 -3.62 3.01
N ALA A 91 4.61 -2.90 3.79
CA ALA A 91 5.20 -1.64 3.35
C ALA A 91 6.21 -1.84 2.20
N SER A 92 7.06 -2.86 2.26
CA SER A 92 8.03 -3.21 1.21
C SER A 92 7.34 -3.54 -0.11
N LEU A 93 6.22 -4.27 -0.07
CA LEU A 93 5.42 -4.59 -1.27
C LEU A 93 4.80 -3.34 -1.90
N VAL A 94 4.28 -2.43 -1.07
CA VAL A 94 3.75 -1.14 -1.54
C VAL A 94 4.86 -0.29 -2.16
N ILE A 95 6.04 -0.24 -1.55
CA ILE A 95 7.21 0.48 -2.07
C ILE A 95 7.66 -0.10 -3.42
N ILE A 96 7.72 -1.42 -3.56
CA ILE A 96 8.04 -2.10 -4.83
C ILE A 96 7.02 -1.72 -5.90
N ALA A 97 5.72 -1.82 -5.60
CA ALA A 97 4.68 -1.46 -6.56
C ALA A 97 4.80 0.02 -6.97
N LEU A 98 4.99 0.94 -6.03
CA LEU A 98 5.18 2.35 -6.35
C LEU A 98 6.44 2.59 -7.19
N ALA A 99 7.55 1.92 -6.88
CA ALA A 99 8.80 2.03 -7.62
C ALA A 99 8.67 1.50 -9.06
N LEU A 100 8.06 0.33 -9.25
CA LEU A 100 7.79 -0.25 -10.57
C LEU A 100 6.88 0.66 -11.41
N GLY A 101 5.82 1.17 -10.80
CA GLY A 101 4.90 2.10 -11.46
C GLY A 101 5.59 3.42 -11.85
N ALA A 102 6.36 4.02 -10.93
CA ALA A 102 7.10 5.26 -11.18
C ALA A 102 8.16 5.09 -12.27
N ALA A 103 8.90 3.97 -12.26
CA ALA A 103 9.88 3.66 -13.28
C ALA A 103 9.22 3.50 -14.66
N LEU A 104 8.13 2.74 -14.73
CA LEU A 104 7.34 2.57 -15.95
C LEU A 104 6.84 3.92 -16.51
N MET A 105 6.32 4.78 -15.64
CA MET A 105 5.86 6.12 -16.00
C MET A 105 7.00 6.98 -16.54
N LEU A 106 8.16 6.96 -15.90
CA LEU A 106 9.33 7.74 -16.34
C LEU A 106 9.85 7.29 -17.71
N THR A 107 9.75 5.99 -18.02
CA THR A 107 10.24 5.43 -19.28
C THR A 107 9.25 5.52 -20.42
N THR A 108 7.94 5.52 -20.16
CA THR A 108 6.92 5.52 -21.25
C THR A 108 6.10 6.79 -21.39
N ASN A 109 6.08 7.67 -20.39
CA ASN A 109 5.21 8.85 -20.40
C ASN A 109 6.04 10.15 -20.41
N PRO A 110 6.12 10.87 -21.55
CA PRO A 110 6.96 12.06 -21.66
C PRO A 110 6.41 13.29 -20.90
N CYS A 111 5.14 13.28 -20.45
CA CYS A 111 4.47 14.43 -19.82
C CYS A 111 4.19 14.21 -18.32
N LEU A 112 5.24 14.31 -17.49
CA LEU A 112 5.15 14.23 -16.01
C LEU A 112 4.76 15.56 -15.33
N ASN A 113 4.08 16.47 -16.02
CA ASN A 113 3.93 17.86 -15.56
C ASN A 113 2.95 18.04 -14.39
N SER A 114 2.25 17.01 -13.90
CA SER A 114 1.38 17.14 -12.72
C SER A 114 1.31 15.84 -11.91
N LEU A 115 1.42 15.97 -10.58
CA LEU A 115 1.24 14.84 -9.65
C LEU A 115 -0.14 14.20 -9.75
N VAL A 116 -1.20 14.98 -9.96
CA VAL A 116 -2.56 14.46 -10.04
C VAL A 116 -2.66 13.50 -11.24
N ARG A 117 -2.04 13.87 -12.36
CA ARG A 117 -1.92 13.01 -13.54
C ARG A 117 -1.06 11.78 -13.25
N GLY A 118 0.03 11.94 -12.49
CA GLY A 118 0.88 10.85 -12.00
C GLY A 118 0.09 9.79 -11.20
N VAL A 119 -0.60 10.23 -10.16
CA VAL A 119 -1.39 9.36 -9.28
C VAL A 119 -2.56 8.71 -10.02
N ALA A 120 -3.31 9.47 -10.82
CA ALA A 120 -4.41 8.91 -11.62
C ALA A 120 -3.91 7.83 -12.59
N SER A 121 -2.75 8.04 -13.19
CA SER A 121 -2.11 7.08 -14.10
C SER A 121 -1.66 5.81 -13.37
N LEU A 122 -1.10 5.92 -12.16
CA LEU A 122 -0.76 4.75 -11.33
C LEU A 122 -2.01 3.98 -10.91
N LEU A 123 -3.07 4.69 -10.49
CA LEU A 123 -4.34 4.07 -10.15
C LEU A 123 -4.95 3.34 -11.34
N GLU A 124 -4.89 3.94 -12.54
CA GLU A 124 -5.34 3.29 -13.77
C GLU A 124 -4.50 2.05 -14.11
N LEU A 125 -3.17 2.12 -13.97
CA LEU A 125 -2.27 0.99 -14.20
C LEU A 125 -2.60 -0.20 -13.29
N TYR A 126 -2.77 0.04 -11.99
CA TYR A 126 -2.96 -1.03 -11.01
C TYR A 126 -4.40 -1.51 -10.88
N LEU A 127 -5.40 -0.62 -11.01
CA LEU A 127 -6.81 -1.00 -10.85
C LEU A 127 -7.47 -1.41 -12.16
N VAL A 128 -7.22 -0.66 -13.23
CA VAL A 128 -7.87 -0.89 -14.54
C VAL A 128 -7.04 -1.81 -15.41
N GLY A 129 -5.71 -1.74 -15.31
CA GLY A 129 -4.78 -2.55 -16.10
C GLY A 129 -5.08 -4.06 -16.05
N PRO A 130 -5.21 -4.70 -14.87
CA PRO A 130 -5.48 -6.14 -14.79
C PRO A 130 -6.82 -6.54 -15.42
N LEU A 131 -7.83 -5.67 -15.30
CA LEU A 131 -9.15 -5.89 -15.90
C LEU A 131 -9.14 -5.79 -17.43
N ARG A 132 -8.17 -5.07 -18.01
CA ARG A 132 -8.00 -4.98 -19.47
C ARG A 132 -7.62 -6.32 -20.09
N LEU A 133 -6.95 -7.22 -19.35
CA LEU A 133 -6.66 -8.57 -19.86
C LEU A 133 -7.95 -9.26 -20.33
N PHE A 134 -9.03 -9.16 -19.55
CA PHE A 134 -10.32 -9.75 -19.92
C PHE A 134 -10.95 -9.06 -21.13
N GLN A 135 -10.91 -7.73 -21.19
CA GLN A 135 -11.47 -6.95 -22.31
C GLN A 135 -10.71 -7.21 -23.62
N ASP A 136 -9.38 -7.19 -23.58
CA ASP A 136 -8.52 -7.43 -24.73
C ASP A 136 -8.58 -8.89 -25.17
N SER A 137 -8.71 -9.84 -24.22
CA SER A 137 -8.97 -11.26 -24.54
C SER A 137 -10.29 -11.42 -25.28
N ILE A 138 -11.40 -10.87 -24.77
CA ILE A 138 -12.72 -10.93 -25.44
C ILE A 138 -12.65 -10.31 -26.84
N ARG A 139 -11.91 -9.20 -27.00
CA ARG A 139 -11.72 -8.54 -28.31
C ARG A 139 -10.84 -9.36 -29.26
N ALA A 140 -9.83 -10.08 -28.76
CA ALA A 140 -9.00 -11.00 -29.56
C ALA A 140 -9.77 -12.29 -29.95
N PHE A 141 -10.71 -12.72 -29.10
CA PHE A 141 -11.63 -13.83 -29.39
C PHE A 141 -12.71 -13.48 -30.45
N ASN A 142 -12.87 -12.21 -30.81
CA ASN A 142 -13.70 -11.74 -31.94
C ASN A 142 -13.05 -11.96 -33.32
N LEU A 143 -12.35 -13.09 -33.51
CA LEU A 143 -11.95 -13.56 -34.83
C LEU A 143 -13.08 -14.43 -35.39
N PRO A 144 -13.77 -14.06 -36.49
CA PRO A 144 -14.85 -14.85 -37.10
C PRO A 144 -14.43 -16.27 -37.54
N VAL A 145 -13.12 -16.56 -37.53
CA VAL A 145 -12.53 -17.87 -37.78
C VAL A 145 -12.72 -18.85 -36.61
N LEU A 146 -12.70 -18.36 -35.36
CA LEU A 146 -12.79 -19.22 -34.18
C LEU A 146 -14.24 -19.58 -33.85
N THR A 147 -15.20 -18.67 -34.02
CA THR A 147 -16.64 -18.98 -33.84
C THR A 147 -17.13 -20.00 -34.87
N ARG A 148 -16.65 -19.91 -36.11
CA ARG A 148 -16.93 -20.90 -37.16
C ARG A 148 -16.32 -22.26 -36.83
N SER A 149 -15.06 -22.31 -36.39
CA SER A 149 -14.38 -23.56 -35.99
C SER A 149 -14.98 -24.18 -34.72
N PHE A 150 -15.30 -23.38 -33.71
CA PHE A 150 -15.94 -23.86 -32.48
C PHE A 150 -17.31 -24.46 -32.79
N THR A 151 -18.14 -23.81 -33.62
CA THR A 151 -19.45 -24.33 -34.02
C THR A 151 -19.34 -25.58 -34.91
N LEU A 152 -18.33 -25.61 -35.81
CA LEU A 152 -18.03 -26.75 -36.69
C LEU A 152 -17.65 -28.03 -35.93
N TRP A 153 -17.00 -27.92 -34.77
CA TRP A 153 -16.58 -29.07 -33.97
C TRP A 153 -17.49 -29.35 -32.78
N CYS A 154 -18.15 -28.33 -32.19
CA CYS A 154 -19.08 -28.53 -31.09
C CYS A 154 -20.24 -29.43 -31.50
N VAL A 155 -20.85 -29.18 -32.66
CA VAL A 155 -22.03 -29.93 -33.08
C VAL A 155 -21.71 -31.42 -33.31
N PRO A 156 -20.65 -31.80 -34.06
CA PRO A 156 -20.23 -33.20 -34.19
C PRO A 156 -19.82 -33.86 -32.87
N LEU A 157 -19.14 -33.14 -31.98
CA LEU A 157 -18.73 -33.69 -30.67
C LEU A 157 -19.92 -33.92 -29.74
N LEU A 158 -20.89 -33.01 -29.72
CA LEU A 158 -22.07 -33.12 -28.87
C LEU A 158 -23.00 -34.21 -29.38
N LEU A 159 -23.28 -34.25 -30.69
CA LEU A 159 -24.02 -35.37 -31.29
C LEU A 159 -23.26 -36.69 -31.16
N GLY A 160 -21.95 -36.71 -31.41
CA GLY A 160 -21.12 -37.89 -31.29
C GLY A 160 -21.11 -38.44 -29.86
N SER A 161 -20.98 -37.56 -28.86
CA SER A 161 -21.07 -37.94 -27.44
C SER A 161 -22.46 -38.44 -27.07
N LEU A 162 -23.52 -37.85 -27.62
CA LEU A 162 -24.90 -38.32 -27.43
C LEU A 162 -25.09 -39.73 -28.01
N PHE A 163 -24.56 -39.99 -29.20
CA PHE A 163 -24.58 -41.32 -29.83
C PHE A 163 -23.78 -42.35 -29.03
N VAL A 164 -22.60 -41.98 -28.52
CA VAL A 164 -21.79 -42.85 -27.65
C VAL A 164 -22.55 -43.17 -26.36
N LEU A 165 -23.22 -42.20 -25.73
CA LEU A 165 -24.07 -42.42 -24.56
C LEU A 165 -25.26 -43.35 -24.85
N LEU A 166 -25.93 -43.17 -25.99
CA LEU A 166 -27.02 -44.03 -26.42
C LEU A 166 -26.55 -45.47 -26.70
N PHE A 167 -25.38 -45.64 -27.33
CA PHE A 167 -24.79 -46.95 -27.57
C PHE A 167 -24.28 -47.62 -26.30
N MET A 168 -23.77 -46.86 -25.32
CA MET A 168 -23.45 -47.39 -24.00
C MET A 168 -24.71 -47.88 -23.26
N ALA A 169 -25.83 -47.17 -23.39
CA ALA A 169 -27.10 -47.62 -22.81
C ALA A 169 -27.66 -48.87 -23.50
N ALA A 170 -27.44 -49.02 -24.80
CA ALA A 170 -27.98 -50.12 -25.60
C ALA A 170 -27.08 -51.38 -25.65
N ASN A 171 -25.78 -51.28 -25.34
CA ASN A 171 -24.84 -52.40 -25.48
C ASN A 171 -23.89 -52.53 -24.26
N PRO A 172 -24.12 -53.52 -23.37
CA PRO A 172 -23.32 -53.68 -22.14
C PRO A 172 -21.87 -54.10 -22.37
N LEU A 173 -21.48 -54.50 -23.59
CA LEU A 173 -20.08 -54.77 -23.93
C LEU A 173 -19.26 -53.48 -24.11
N LEU A 174 -19.86 -52.43 -24.68
CA LEU A 174 -19.20 -51.12 -24.88
C LEU A 174 -18.83 -50.46 -23.54
N THR A 175 -19.70 -50.59 -22.54
CA THR A 175 -19.48 -50.09 -21.17
C THR A 175 -18.25 -50.72 -20.51
N LYS A 176 -17.96 -52.00 -20.80
CA LYS A 176 -16.78 -52.70 -20.27
C LYS A 176 -15.48 -52.33 -20.98
N TRP A 177 -15.53 -52.07 -22.29
CA TRP A 177 -14.35 -51.63 -23.06
C TRP A 177 -13.92 -50.21 -22.68
N ILE A 178 -14.88 -49.30 -22.47
CA ILE A 178 -14.62 -47.90 -22.12
C ILE A 178 -14.14 -47.75 -20.66
N SER A 179 -14.64 -48.56 -19.72
CA SER A 179 -14.14 -48.52 -18.34
C SER A 179 -12.71 -49.06 -18.18
N GLN A 180 -12.21 -49.84 -19.16
CA GLN A 180 -10.81 -50.26 -19.25
C GLN A 180 -9.91 -49.22 -19.92
N LEU A 181 -10.48 -48.37 -20.79
CA LEU A 181 -9.87 -47.13 -21.28
C LEU A 181 -9.96 -46.06 -20.19
N ASN A 182 -9.39 -46.31 -19.01
CA ASN A 182 -9.32 -45.33 -17.92
C ASN A 182 -8.41 -44.17 -18.38
N PRO A 183 -8.92 -43.02 -18.85
CA PRO A 183 -8.08 -41.87 -19.11
C PRO A 183 -7.79 -41.30 -17.72
N GLY A 184 -6.63 -41.68 -17.16
CA GLY A 184 -6.26 -41.33 -15.79
C GLY A 184 -6.69 -39.91 -15.43
N ASP A 185 -7.44 -39.78 -14.34
CA ASP A 185 -8.11 -38.57 -13.87
C ASP A 185 -7.43 -37.27 -14.36
N PRO A 186 -7.92 -36.60 -15.42
CA PRO A 186 -7.34 -35.32 -15.86
C PRO A 186 -7.53 -34.22 -14.79
N SER A 187 -8.45 -34.46 -13.85
CA SER A 187 -8.68 -33.68 -12.63
C SER A 187 -7.48 -33.69 -11.66
N SER A 188 -6.60 -34.69 -11.73
CA SER A 188 -5.39 -34.79 -10.91
C SER A 188 -4.22 -33.93 -11.42
N TYR A 189 -4.23 -33.56 -12.72
CA TYR A 189 -3.20 -32.73 -13.34
C TYR A 189 -3.59 -31.26 -13.54
N LEU A 190 -4.89 -30.96 -13.63
CA LEU A 190 -5.41 -29.59 -13.71
C LEU A 190 -5.92 -29.13 -12.34
N SER A 191 -5.01 -28.68 -11.48
CA SER A 191 -5.42 -27.97 -10.27
C SER A 191 -6.05 -26.63 -10.66
N ILE A 192 -7.36 -26.49 -10.40
CA ILE A 192 -8.12 -25.26 -10.62
C ILE A 192 -7.40 -24.06 -9.96
N GLY A 193 -6.78 -24.28 -8.80
CA GLY A 193 -5.96 -23.29 -8.10
C GLY A 193 -4.74 -22.80 -8.92
N ARG A 194 -4.03 -23.68 -9.64
CA ARG A 194 -2.89 -23.28 -10.48
C ARG A 194 -3.36 -22.54 -11.73
N MET A 195 -4.48 -22.94 -12.32
CA MET A 195 -5.07 -22.20 -13.45
C MET A 195 -5.50 -20.78 -13.03
N LEU A 196 -6.16 -20.63 -11.88
CA LEU A 196 -6.51 -19.32 -11.32
C LEU A 196 -5.25 -18.49 -11.00
N PHE A 197 -4.20 -19.11 -10.47
CA PHE A 197 -2.92 -18.46 -10.23
C PHE A 197 -2.29 -17.92 -11.53
N TRP A 198 -2.27 -18.70 -12.60
CA TRP A 198 -1.76 -18.27 -13.90
C TRP A 198 -2.56 -17.10 -14.49
N ILE A 199 -3.90 -17.13 -14.36
CA ILE A 199 -4.76 -16.02 -14.78
C ILE A 199 -4.45 -14.77 -13.96
N ALA A 200 -4.30 -14.91 -12.64
CA ALA A 200 -3.95 -13.78 -11.75
C ALA A 200 -2.56 -13.21 -12.07
N ALA A 201 -1.56 -14.07 -12.29
CA ALA A 201 -0.21 -13.66 -12.67
C ALA A 201 -0.20 -12.94 -14.03
N ALA A 202 -0.91 -13.48 -15.03
CA ALA A 202 -1.06 -12.84 -16.32
C ALA A 202 -1.75 -11.47 -16.20
N ALA A 203 -2.81 -11.37 -15.39
CA ALA A 203 -3.52 -10.11 -15.15
C ALA A 203 -2.64 -9.08 -14.43
N LEU A 204 -1.78 -9.51 -13.50
CA LEU A 204 -0.83 -8.63 -12.81
C LEU A 204 0.25 -8.08 -13.77
N VAL A 205 0.72 -8.91 -14.69
CA VAL A 205 1.80 -8.58 -15.64
C VAL A 205 1.28 -7.77 -16.83
N TRP A 206 0.03 -7.98 -17.25
CA TRP A 206 -0.60 -7.35 -18.42
C TRP A 206 -0.40 -5.82 -18.52
N PRO A 207 -0.62 -5.01 -17.45
CA PRO A 207 -0.49 -3.56 -17.51
C PRO A 207 0.92 -3.08 -17.82
N PHE A 208 1.94 -3.84 -17.39
CA PHE A 208 3.35 -3.52 -17.58
C PHE A 208 3.85 -3.82 -19.00
N ILE A 209 3.14 -4.70 -19.72
CA ILE A 209 3.47 -5.12 -21.09
C ILE A 209 2.63 -4.36 -22.12
N HIS A 210 1.36 -4.12 -21.82
CA HIS A 210 0.43 -3.38 -22.67
C HIS A 210 0.17 -1.98 -22.10
N ILE A 211 1.17 -1.11 -22.23
CA ILE A 211 1.08 0.26 -21.75
C ILE A 211 0.15 1.06 -22.66
N ARG A 212 -1.01 1.44 -22.13
CA ARG A 212 -1.97 2.33 -22.79
C ARG A 212 -2.29 3.46 -21.83
N TRP A 213 -1.50 4.52 -21.92
CA TRP A 213 -1.83 5.78 -21.26
C TRP A 213 -3.03 6.37 -21.99
N ARG A 214 -4.12 6.63 -21.27
CA ARG A 214 -5.22 7.39 -21.85
C ARG A 214 -4.69 8.82 -22.05
N ASN A 215 -4.49 9.22 -23.30
CA ASN A 215 -4.34 10.62 -23.63
C ASN A 215 -5.65 11.29 -23.20
N TYR A 216 -5.67 11.88 -22.00
CA TYR A 216 -6.60 12.93 -21.69
C TYR A 216 -6.21 14.07 -22.64
N VAL A 217 -6.83 14.06 -23.82
CA VAL A 217 -6.90 15.23 -24.68
C VAL A 217 -7.38 16.33 -23.75
N GLU A 218 -6.55 17.37 -23.62
CA GLU A 218 -6.97 18.65 -23.08
C GLU A 218 -8.18 19.05 -23.90
N VAL A 219 -9.38 18.69 -23.43
CA VAL A 219 -10.56 19.46 -23.75
C VAL A 219 -10.27 20.76 -23.02
N ALA A 220 -9.57 21.66 -23.71
CA ALA A 220 -9.54 23.05 -23.35
C ALA A 220 -11.01 23.41 -23.20
N GLU A 221 -11.46 23.56 -21.95
CA GLU A 221 -12.67 24.30 -21.70
C GLU A 221 -12.40 25.66 -22.33
N GLU A 222 -12.95 25.85 -23.54
CA GLU A 222 -13.23 27.18 -24.05
C GLU A 222 -14.14 27.81 -22.99
N ARG A 223 -13.52 28.46 -22.01
CA ARG A 223 -14.24 29.42 -21.18
C ARG A 223 -14.91 30.34 -22.19
N PRO A 224 -16.25 30.44 -22.19
CA PRO A 224 -16.89 31.43 -23.03
C PRO A 224 -16.24 32.76 -22.68
N ARG A 225 -15.73 33.46 -23.70
CA ARG A 225 -15.35 34.87 -23.56
C ARG A 225 -16.60 35.59 -23.09
N SER A 226 -16.73 35.75 -21.78
CA SER A 226 -17.75 36.61 -21.18
C SER A 226 -17.51 37.99 -21.77
N THR A 227 -18.44 38.39 -22.64
CA THR A 227 -18.61 39.77 -23.05
C THR A 227 -18.69 40.62 -21.79
N ALA A 228 -17.75 41.56 -21.67
CA ALA A 228 -17.79 42.61 -20.68
C ALA A 228 -19.12 43.38 -20.82
N ASN A 229 -19.94 43.35 -19.77
CA ASN A 229 -20.87 44.39 -19.31
C ASN A 229 -22.04 43.80 -18.52
N ASP A 230 -21.75 43.09 -17.43
CA ASP A 230 -22.71 42.93 -16.35
C ASP A 230 -22.02 43.34 -15.03
N PRO A 231 -22.63 44.21 -14.21
CA PRO A 231 -22.10 44.51 -12.89
C PRO A 231 -22.13 43.23 -12.04
N PRO A 232 -21.14 43.01 -11.14
CA PRO A 232 -21.06 41.79 -10.37
C PRO A 232 -22.25 41.71 -9.41
N ARG A 233 -23.26 40.92 -9.77
CA ARG A 233 -24.29 40.47 -8.83
C ARG A 233 -23.67 39.45 -7.88
N SER A 234 -22.99 39.95 -6.86
CA SER A 234 -22.62 39.17 -5.67
C SER A 234 -23.86 38.96 -4.81
N THR A 235 -24.74 38.07 -5.24
CA THR A 235 -25.89 37.58 -4.46
C THR A 235 -25.92 36.06 -4.50
N GLY A 236 -24.84 35.45 -4.02
CA GLY A 236 -24.92 34.21 -3.28
C GLY A 236 -24.62 34.55 -1.82
N LEU A 237 -25.40 34.04 -0.86
CA LEU A 237 -25.00 34.07 0.55
C LEU A 237 -23.55 33.56 0.62
N SER A 238 -22.61 34.46 0.89
CA SER A 238 -21.20 34.10 1.06
C SER A 238 -21.05 33.43 2.42
N PHE A 239 -21.44 32.16 2.53
CA PHE A 239 -21.22 31.32 3.71
C PHE A 239 -19.74 31.29 4.14
N PHE A 240 -18.80 31.62 3.23
CA PHE A 240 -17.37 31.77 3.46
C PHE A 240 -16.88 33.22 3.38
N GLY A 241 -17.64 34.17 3.92
CA GLY A 241 -17.21 35.56 4.00
C GLY A 241 -15.99 35.74 4.94
N PRO A 242 -15.13 36.77 4.73
CA PRO A 242 -13.98 37.04 5.60
C PRO A 242 -14.33 37.13 7.09
N GLY A 243 -15.51 37.70 7.40
CA GLY A 243 -16.02 37.79 8.77
C GLY A 243 -16.39 36.44 9.38
N THR A 244 -16.94 35.51 8.60
CA THR A 244 -17.22 34.14 9.06
C THR A 244 -15.94 33.39 9.33
N ILE A 245 -14.94 33.49 8.43
CA ILE A 245 -13.64 32.85 8.60
C ILE A 245 -12.94 33.33 9.87
N LEU A 246 -12.93 34.64 10.14
CA LEU A 246 -12.34 35.19 11.36
C LEU A 246 -13.06 34.69 12.62
N ARG A 247 -14.39 34.70 12.64
CA ARG A 247 -15.19 34.24 13.80
C ARG A 247 -15.02 32.74 14.06
N SER A 248 -15.01 31.92 13.01
CA SER A 248 -14.73 30.48 13.11
C SER A 248 -13.32 30.24 13.66
N LEU A 249 -12.32 30.99 13.20
CA LEU A 249 -10.94 30.83 13.64
C LEU A 249 -10.75 31.26 15.12
N ILE A 250 -11.44 32.32 15.56
CA ILE A 250 -11.48 32.70 16.99
C ILE A 250 -12.12 31.58 17.82
N LEU A 251 -13.28 31.07 17.39
CA LEU A 251 -14.02 30.03 18.11
C LEU A 251 -13.23 28.72 18.19
N PHE A 252 -12.54 28.33 17.11
CA PHE A 252 -11.66 27.19 17.12
C PHE A 252 -10.50 27.40 18.09
N ASN A 253 -9.76 28.52 18.01
CA ASN A 253 -8.66 28.79 18.93
C ASN A 253 -9.12 28.75 20.40
N LEU A 254 -10.32 29.24 20.71
CA LEU A 254 -10.89 29.18 22.06
C LEU A 254 -11.17 27.74 22.50
N LEU A 255 -11.82 26.95 21.66
CA LEU A 255 -12.14 25.54 21.95
C LEU A 255 -10.86 24.72 22.14
N PHE A 256 -9.88 24.89 21.25
CA PHE A 256 -8.57 24.24 21.33
C PHE A 256 -7.76 24.70 22.55
N SER A 257 -7.85 25.99 22.95
CA SER A 257 -7.26 26.48 24.20
C SER A 257 -7.84 25.77 25.42
N ILE A 258 -9.17 25.63 25.50
CA ILE A 258 -9.82 24.94 26.63
C ILE A 258 -9.29 23.51 26.74
N GLN A 259 -9.23 22.78 25.62
CA GLN A 259 -8.66 21.43 25.60
C GLN A 259 -7.20 21.40 26.04
N THR A 260 -6.38 22.33 25.54
CA THR A 260 -4.95 22.41 25.88
C THR A 260 -4.74 22.70 27.38
N ILE A 261 -5.58 23.57 27.97
CA ILE A 261 -5.56 23.87 29.40
C ILE A 261 -5.96 22.64 30.23
N LEU A 262 -7.01 21.91 29.81
CA LEU A 262 -7.39 20.67 30.47
C LEU A 262 -6.27 19.63 30.42
N ASP A 263 -5.62 19.46 29.27
CA ASP A 263 -4.48 18.54 29.15
C ASP A 263 -3.30 19.01 30.05
N LEU A 264 -3.02 20.31 30.14
CA LEU A 264 -1.99 20.84 31.03
C LEU A 264 -2.30 20.57 32.51
N ILE A 265 -3.55 20.73 32.94
CA ILE A 265 -3.97 20.52 34.33
C ILE A 265 -3.95 19.02 34.69
N TYR A 266 -4.59 18.18 33.87
CA TYR A 266 -4.82 16.77 34.22
C TYR A 266 -3.67 15.85 33.82
N LEU A 267 -2.98 16.12 32.70
CA LEU A 267 -1.92 15.25 32.19
C LEU A 267 -0.53 15.71 32.66
N TRP A 268 -0.25 17.02 32.64
CA TRP A 268 1.05 17.56 33.03
C TRP A 268 1.12 17.94 34.52
N GLY A 269 -0.02 18.28 35.13
CA GLY A 269 -0.13 18.76 36.51
C GLY A 269 -0.27 17.67 37.58
N ASN A 270 -0.11 16.38 37.26
CA ASN A 270 -0.31 15.26 38.20
C ASN A 270 -1.71 15.24 38.86
N GLY A 271 -2.74 15.82 38.22
CA GLY A 271 -4.11 15.80 38.73
C GLY A 271 -4.66 14.37 38.76
N THR A 272 -5.06 13.90 39.94
CA THR A 272 -5.70 12.58 40.09
C THR A 272 -7.00 12.54 39.28
N LEU A 273 -7.13 11.57 38.37
CA LEU A 273 -8.39 11.34 37.64
C LEU A 273 -9.53 11.11 38.67
N PRO A 274 -10.75 11.59 38.40
CA PRO A 274 -11.92 11.23 39.20
C PRO A 274 -12.04 9.70 39.31
N ALA A 275 -12.46 9.20 40.49
CA ALA A 275 -12.43 7.78 40.85
C ALA A 275 -13.20 6.84 39.90
N ASP A 276 -14.01 7.40 39.00
CA ASP A 276 -14.97 6.70 38.15
C ASP A 276 -14.46 6.51 36.71
N VAL A 277 -13.25 6.99 36.37
CA VAL A 277 -12.70 6.97 35.00
C VAL A 277 -11.43 6.14 34.91
N THR A 278 -11.52 4.97 34.27
CA THR A 278 -10.34 4.14 33.97
C THR A 278 -9.50 4.75 32.86
N TYR A 279 -8.17 4.59 32.93
CA TYR A 279 -7.23 5.07 31.89
C TYR A 279 -7.59 4.56 30.48
N ALA A 280 -8.10 3.33 30.36
CA ALA A 280 -8.55 2.76 29.09
C ALA A 280 -9.79 3.48 28.50
N SER A 281 -10.75 3.86 29.34
CA SER A 281 -11.94 4.63 28.92
C SER A 281 -11.55 6.06 28.51
N TYR A 282 -10.62 6.67 29.23
CA TYR A 282 -10.10 8.01 28.94
C TYR A 282 -9.32 8.09 27.63
N ALA A 283 -8.55 7.05 27.27
CA ALA A 283 -7.81 6.99 26.01
C ALA A 283 -8.74 6.77 24.79
N HIS A 284 -9.71 5.85 24.90
CA HIS A 284 -10.59 5.52 23.76
C HIS A 284 -11.74 6.50 23.52
N ARG A 285 -12.31 7.14 24.55
CA ARG A 285 -13.42 8.10 24.36
C ARG A 285 -12.98 9.50 23.94
N GLY A 286 -11.75 9.90 24.26
CA GLY A 286 -11.23 11.23 23.91
C GLY A 286 -10.66 11.34 22.50
N ALA A 287 -9.92 10.32 22.03
CA ALA A 287 -9.08 10.47 20.84
C ALA A 287 -9.87 10.61 19.52
N TYR A 288 -10.90 9.78 19.29
CA TYR A 288 -11.58 9.75 18.00
C TYR A 288 -12.34 11.05 17.64
N PRO A 289 -13.12 11.67 18.55
CA PRO A 289 -13.77 12.94 18.27
C PRO A 289 -12.77 14.09 18.06
N LEU A 290 -11.66 14.12 18.81
CA LEU A 290 -10.61 15.13 18.69
C LEU A 290 -9.87 15.06 17.35
N ILE A 291 -9.65 13.86 16.80
CA ILE A 291 -9.07 13.68 15.47
C ILE A 291 -10.02 14.20 14.39
N ILE A 292 -11.32 13.90 14.49
CA ILE A 292 -12.33 14.36 13.53
C ILE A 292 -12.44 15.89 13.55
N THR A 293 -12.46 16.51 14.73
CA THR A 293 -12.54 17.98 14.85
C THR A 293 -11.26 18.66 14.36
N ALA A 294 -10.08 18.08 14.61
CA ALA A 294 -8.81 18.58 14.08
C ALA A 294 -8.74 18.48 12.54
N LEU A 295 -9.20 17.37 11.95
CA LEU A 295 -9.25 17.18 10.49
C LEU A 295 -10.25 18.13 9.81
N LEU A 296 -11.42 18.34 10.41
CA LEU A 296 -12.41 19.32 9.93
C LEU A 296 -11.86 20.75 10.00
N ALA A 297 -11.20 21.11 11.09
CA ALA A 297 -10.56 22.41 11.24
C ALA A 297 -9.40 22.61 10.25
N ALA A 298 -8.56 21.58 10.04
CA ALA A 298 -7.49 21.61 9.04
C ALA A 298 -8.02 21.75 7.61
N SER A 299 -9.07 21.01 7.27
CA SER A 299 -9.74 21.10 5.96
C SER A 299 -10.34 22.49 5.75
N PHE A 300 -10.98 23.05 6.78
CA PHE A 300 -11.50 24.42 6.75
C PHE A 300 -10.40 25.45 6.52
N VAL A 301 -9.25 25.35 7.21
CA VAL A 301 -8.11 26.27 7.02
C VAL A 301 -7.51 26.13 5.62
N LEU A 302 -7.34 24.91 5.09
CA LEU A 302 -6.81 24.67 3.74
C LEU A 302 -7.73 25.23 2.64
N VAL A 303 -9.05 25.09 2.80
CA VAL A 303 -10.04 25.63 1.85
C VAL A 303 -10.10 27.15 1.92
N THR A 304 -9.98 27.73 3.11
CA THR A 304 -10.09 29.18 3.33
C THR A 304 -8.79 29.95 3.07
N MET A 305 -7.62 29.29 3.19
CA MET A 305 -6.29 29.86 2.92
C MET A 305 -5.70 29.42 1.57
N ARG A 306 -6.50 29.56 0.51
CA ARG A 306 -6.01 29.44 -0.87
C ARG A 306 -5.03 30.58 -1.20
N PRO A 307 -3.96 30.31 -1.97
CA PRO A 307 -3.00 31.34 -2.39
C PRO A 307 -3.72 32.53 -3.05
N GLY A 308 -3.52 33.73 -2.53
CA GLY A 308 -4.16 34.96 -3.01
C GLY A 308 -5.52 35.30 -2.37
N GLY A 309 -5.99 34.53 -1.38
CA GLY A 309 -7.22 34.80 -0.65
C GLY A 309 -7.13 35.97 0.34
N LEU A 310 -8.28 36.57 0.69
CA LEU A 310 -8.39 37.70 1.64
C LEU A 310 -7.80 37.39 3.03
N ALA A 311 -7.75 36.11 3.41
CA ALA A 311 -7.17 35.64 4.67
C ALA A 311 -5.64 35.73 4.71
N GLU A 312 -4.96 35.71 3.56
CA GLU A 312 -3.49 35.81 3.47
C GLU A 312 -2.99 37.26 3.62
N ARG A 313 -3.85 38.26 3.37
CA ARG A 313 -3.52 39.69 3.50
C ARG A 313 -3.65 40.23 4.93
N SER A 314 -4.47 39.62 5.78
CA SER A 314 -4.69 40.10 7.16
C SER A 314 -3.68 39.51 8.15
N ARG A 315 -2.89 40.38 8.81
CA ARG A 315 -1.92 39.98 9.85
C ARG A 315 -2.58 39.24 11.02
N VAL A 316 -3.82 39.62 11.37
CA VAL A 316 -4.59 39.03 12.48
C VAL A 316 -4.96 37.58 12.17
N MET A 317 -5.46 37.31 10.97
CA MET A 317 -5.85 35.95 10.56
C MET A 317 -4.65 35.02 10.50
N ARG A 318 -3.51 35.51 10.01
CA ARG A 318 -2.26 34.74 9.99
C ARG A 318 -1.76 34.40 11.40
N SER A 319 -1.82 35.34 12.34
CA SER A 319 -1.46 35.09 13.74
C SER A 319 -2.37 34.04 14.39
N LEU A 320 -3.68 34.14 14.17
CA LEU A 320 -4.64 33.15 14.69
C LEU A 320 -4.46 31.75 14.07
N VAL A 321 -4.03 31.65 12.81
CA VAL A 321 -3.69 30.36 12.20
C VAL A 321 -2.42 29.78 12.83
N TYR A 322 -1.41 30.61 13.10
CA TYR A 322 -0.20 30.15 13.79
C TYR A 322 -0.48 29.66 15.20
N LEU A 323 -1.31 30.40 15.95
CA LEU A 323 -1.77 29.98 17.27
C LEU A 323 -2.52 28.65 17.18
N TRP A 324 -3.45 28.52 16.23
CA TRP A 324 -4.23 27.30 16.01
C TRP A 324 -3.35 26.09 15.64
N ILE A 325 -2.36 26.26 14.75
CA ILE A 325 -1.40 25.20 14.41
C ILE A 325 -0.61 24.81 15.66
N GLY A 326 -0.12 25.78 16.44
CA GLY A 326 0.61 25.52 17.69
C GLY A 326 -0.23 24.73 18.70
N GLN A 327 -1.50 25.08 18.89
CA GLN A 327 -2.43 24.34 19.72
C GLN A 327 -2.63 22.90 19.24
N ASN A 328 -2.77 22.68 17.94
CA ASN A 328 -2.93 21.32 17.39
C ASN A 328 -1.66 20.48 17.59
N VAL A 329 -0.47 21.07 17.45
CA VAL A 329 0.79 20.37 17.77
C VAL A 329 0.82 19.97 19.25
N LEU A 330 0.45 20.89 20.16
CA LEU A 330 0.36 20.59 21.60
C LEU A 330 -0.64 19.47 21.89
N LEU A 331 -1.81 19.48 21.24
CA LEU A 331 -2.79 18.40 21.40
C LEU A 331 -2.28 17.05 20.95
N VAL A 332 -1.56 17.00 19.81
CA VAL A 332 -0.98 15.73 19.35
C VAL A 332 0.10 15.26 20.32
N ILE A 333 0.90 16.17 20.89
CA ILE A 333 1.87 15.83 21.94
C ILE A 333 1.17 15.28 23.20
N SER A 334 0.09 15.91 23.65
CA SER A 334 -0.73 15.40 24.77
C SER A 334 -1.32 14.01 24.48
N ALA A 335 -1.76 13.77 23.24
CA ALA A 335 -2.24 12.46 22.82
C ALA A 335 -1.11 11.41 22.79
N MET A 336 0.10 11.78 22.33
CA MET A 336 1.28 10.92 22.39
C MET A 336 1.64 10.56 23.84
N LEU A 337 1.66 11.52 24.75
CA LEU A 337 1.91 11.27 26.19
C LEU A 337 0.87 10.35 26.80
N ARG A 338 -0.41 10.52 26.44
CA ARG A 338 -1.49 9.61 26.88
C ARG A 338 -1.29 8.19 26.36
N LEU A 339 -0.89 8.04 25.10
CA LEU A 339 -0.58 6.74 24.52
C LEU A 339 0.65 6.12 25.18
N ASP A 340 1.65 6.92 25.53
CA ASP A 340 2.86 6.48 26.24
C ASP A 340 2.52 5.94 27.63
N LEU A 341 1.74 6.67 28.43
CA LEU A 341 1.22 6.18 29.72
C LEU A 341 0.42 4.86 29.55
N TYR A 342 -0.36 4.76 28.48
CA TYR A 342 -1.09 3.53 28.16
C TYR A 342 -0.16 2.37 27.81
N VAL A 343 0.93 2.61 27.09
CA VAL A 343 1.97 1.61 26.77
C VAL A 343 2.74 1.18 28.01
N GLN A 344 3.04 2.09 28.93
CA GLN A 344 3.70 1.76 30.19
C GLN A 344 2.85 0.79 31.04
N ILE A 345 1.51 0.91 30.99
CA ILE A 345 0.61 0.03 31.73
C ILE A 345 0.34 -1.27 30.97
N TYR A 346 0.03 -1.21 29.67
CA TYR A 346 -0.48 -2.35 28.89
C TYR A 346 0.50 -2.91 27.85
N LEU A 347 1.79 -2.60 28.00
CA LEU A 347 2.88 -2.99 27.10
C LEU A 347 2.69 -2.48 25.65
N LEU A 348 3.65 -2.80 24.77
CA LEU A 348 3.66 -2.33 23.39
C LEU A 348 2.97 -3.32 22.44
N THR A 349 2.31 -2.79 21.42
CA THR A 349 1.71 -3.57 20.33
C THR A 349 1.93 -2.88 18.98
N TYR A 350 1.74 -3.61 17.88
CA TYR A 350 1.79 -3.07 16.52
C TYR A 350 0.92 -1.83 16.34
N TRP A 351 -0.33 -1.86 16.83
CA TRP A 351 -1.27 -0.74 16.67
C TRP A 351 -0.84 0.50 17.45
N ARG A 352 -0.19 0.35 18.61
CA ARG A 352 0.33 1.48 19.40
C ARG A 352 1.54 2.12 18.71
N ILE A 353 2.47 1.32 18.17
CA ILE A 353 3.58 1.84 17.36
C ILE A 353 3.05 2.58 16.11
N ALA A 354 2.10 1.96 15.40
CA ALA A 354 1.49 2.58 14.22
C ALA A 354 0.82 3.92 14.58
N ALA A 355 0.15 4.00 15.73
CA ALA A 355 -0.43 5.25 16.22
C ALA A 355 0.63 6.32 16.51
N PHE A 356 1.77 5.98 17.14
CA PHE A 356 2.88 6.93 17.32
C PHE A 356 3.45 7.45 16.00
N VAL A 357 3.72 6.55 15.05
CA VAL A 357 4.21 6.91 13.71
C VAL A 357 3.21 7.82 12.99
N TRP A 358 1.93 7.51 13.07
CA TRP A 358 0.86 8.32 12.49
C TRP A 358 0.77 9.70 13.14
N MET A 359 0.80 9.79 14.47
CA MET A 359 0.78 11.08 15.17
C MET A 359 2.01 11.92 14.82
N LEU A 360 3.19 11.31 14.65
CA LEU A 360 4.40 12.01 14.21
C LEU A 360 4.23 12.57 12.78
N LEU A 361 3.64 11.79 11.87
CA LEU A 361 3.30 12.26 10.53
C LEU A 361 2.34 13.45 10.55
N VAL A 362 1.35 13.45 11.46
CA VAL A 362 0.43 14.59 11.62
C VAL A 362 1.18 15.84 12.09
N VAL A 363 2.06 15.72 13.09
CA VAL A 363 2.90 16.84 13.54
C VAL A 363 3.76 17.38 12.41
N LEU A 364 4.42 16.50 11.66
CA LEU A 364 5.23 16.90 10.50
C LEU A 364 4.38 17.60 9.43
N GLY A 365 3.17 17.11 9.15
CA GLY A 365 2.23 17.75 8.23
C GLY A 365 1.81 19.16 8.68
N LEU A 366 1.52 19.35 9.96
CA LEU A 366 1.21 20.65 10.56
C LEU A 366 2.41 21.61 10.48
N VAL A 367 3.62 21.12 10.75
CA VAL A 367 4.86 21.89 10.60
C VAL A 367 5.08 22.28 9.13
N LEU A 368 4.83 21.37 8.18
CA LEU A 368 4.92 21.69 6.75
C LEU A 368 3.89 22.75 6.31
N ILE A 369 2.69 22.77 6.90
CA ILE A 369 1.70 23.84 6.68
C ILE A 369 2.27 25.17 7.21
N LEU A 370 2.86 25.18 8.40
CA LEU A 370 3.51 26.38 8.95
C LEU A 370 4.61 26.89 8.03
N VAL A 371 5.49 25.99 7.58
CA VAL A 371 6.58 26.29 6.63
C VAL A 371 6.03 26.84 5.31
N ARG A 372 4.96 26.25 4.77
CA ARG A 372 4.29 26.73 3.56
C ARG A 372 3.83 28.19 3.74
N ILE A 373 3.18 28.52 4.85
CA ILE A 373 2.66 29.87 5.12
C ILE A 373 3.80 30.87 5.34
N VAL A 374 4.85 30.48 6.07
CA VAL A 374 6.02 31.34 6.34
C VAL A 374 6.79 31.64 5.04
N GLN A 375 7.04 30.62 4.23
CA GLN A 375 7.80 30.73 2.98
C GLN A 375 6.94 31.11 1.76
N ARG A 376 5.63 31.33 1.94
CA ARG A 376 4.65 31.63 0.87
C ARG A 376 4.71 30.64 -0.31
N ARG A 377 4.85 29.35 0.00
CA ARG A 377 4.92 28.27 -0.99
C ARG A 377 3.52 27.91 -1.53
N SER A 378 3.49 27.34 -2.73
CA SER A 378 2.25 26.87 -3.37
C SER A 378 1.66 25.66 -2.63
N ASN A 379 0.38 25.37 -2.88
CA ASN A 379 -0.27 24.15 -2.38
C ASN A 379 0.37 22.89 -2.99
N GLU A 380 0.84 22.95 -4.23
CA GLU A 380 1.53 21.84 -4.88
C GLU A 380 2.81 21.48 -4.11
N TRP A 381 3.59 22.48 -3.69
CA TRP A 381 4.77 22.24 -2.86
C TRP A 381 4.42 21.52 -1.55
N LEU A 382 3.33 21.91 -0.88
CA LEU A 382 2.89 21.26 0.35
C LEU A 382 2.51 19.79 0.12
N ILE A 383 1.82 19.49 -0.99
CA ILE A 383 1.46 18.11 -1.36
C ILE A 383 2.73 17.29 -1.64
N HIS A 384 3.68 17.84 -2.40
CA HIS A 384 4.96 17.18 -2.67
C HIS A 384 5.72 16.89 -1.38
N ALA A 385 5.83 17.88 -0.48
CA ALA A 385 6.54 17.73 0.78
C ALA A 385 5.88 16.67 1.69
N ASN A 386 4.54 16.63 1.76
CA ASN A 386 3.83 15.60 2.51
C ASN A 386 4.02 14.21 1.91
N LEU A 387 3.96 14.07 0.58
CA LEU A 387 4.19 12.78 -0.09
C LEU A 387 5.62 12.29 0.12
N VAL A 388 6.61 13.17 0.03
CA VAL A 388 8.01 12.83 0.31
C VAL A 388 8.19 12.42 1.78
N THR A 389 7.58 13.15 2.71
CA THR A 389 7.63 12.81 4.14
C THR A 389 6.99 11.45 4.41
N LEU A 390 5.81 11.18 3.84
CA LEU A 390 5.13 9.89 3.93
C LEU A 390 5.99 8.76 3.35
N ALA A 391 6.58 8.97 2.17
CA ALA A 391 7.44 7.99 1.53
C ALA A 391 8.67 7.67 2.39
N ILE A 392 9.35 8.68 2.95
CA ILE A 392 10.50 8.50 3.85
C ILE A 392 10.11 7.70 5.09
N VAL A 393 8.98 8.04 5.72
CA VAL A 393 8.50 7.35 6.93
C VAL A 393 8.16 5.89 6.61
N LEU A 394 7.38 5.62 5.57
CA LEU A 394 7.02 4.24 5.17
C LEU A 394 8.26 3.43 4.78
N TYR A 395 9.21 4.03 4.07
CA TYR A 395 10.48 3.41 3.73
C TYR A 395 11.28 3.04 4.98
N THR A 396 11.38 3.97 5.94
CA THR A 396 12.07 3.72 7.22
C THR A 396 11.38 2.61 8.01
N CYS A 397 10.05 2.64 8.12
CA CYS A 397 9.26 1.59 8.77
C CYS A 397 9.47 0.21 8.13
N SER A 398 9.63 0.14 6.80
CA SER A 398 9.86 -1.14 6.12
C SER A 398 11.19 -1.81 6.50
N LEU A 399 12.19 -1.03 6.92
CA LEU A 399 13.52 -1.53 7.33
C LEU A 399 13.58 -1.90 8.82
N ILE A 400 12.68 -1.37 9.64
CA ILE A 400 12.67 -1.59 11.09
C ILE A 400 12.07 -2.96 11.43
N ASN A 401 12.67 -3.66 12.39
CA ASN A 401 12.13 -4.91 12.93
C ASN A 401 11.21 -4.61 14.13
N PHE A 402 9.95 -4.26 13.84
CA PHE A 402 8.97 -3.97 14.88
C PHE A 402 8.68 -5.18 15.78
N ALA A 403 8.72 -6.41 15.24
CA ALA A 403 8.50 -7.62 16.03
C ALA A 403 9.52 -7.74 17.17
N ALA A 404 10.81 -7.56 16.85
CA ALA A 404 11.88 -7.61 17.83
C ALA A 404 11.80 -6.46 18.85
N ILE A 405 11.50 -5.23 18.40
CA ILE A 405 11.37 -4.06 19.29
C ILE A 405 10.21 -4.26 20.28
N ILE A 406 9.05 -4.70 19.80
CA ILE A 406 7.89 -4.98 20.64
C ILE A 406 8.23 -6.06 21.66
N ALA A 407 8.84 -7.15 21.22
CA ALA A 407 9.16 -8.27 22.10
C ALA A 407 10.17 -7.87 23.18
N ASP A 408 11.23 -7.15 22.82
CA ASP A 408 12.25 -6.66 23.75
C ASP A 408 11.68 -5.68 24.78
N TYR A 409 10.89 -4.71 24.32
CA TYR A 409 10.22 -3.75 25.21
C TYR A 409 9.27 -4.46 26.18
N ASN A 410 8.45 -5.39 25.68
CA ASN A 410 7.43 -6.07 26.47
C ASN A 410 8.04 -6.94 27.56
N ILE A 411 9.17 -7.59 27.29
CA ILE A 411 9.86 -8.42 28.28
C ILE A 411 10.56 -7.54 29.31
N GLY A 412 11.24 -6.47 28.89
CA GLY A 412 11.93 -5.55 29.80
C GLY A 412 11.00 -4.78 30.75
N HIS A 413 9.78 -4.47 30.31
CA HIS A 413 8.78 -3.73 31.11
C HIS A 413 7.68 -4.63 31.68
N SER A 414 7.84 -5.95 31.59
CA SER A 414 6.92 -6.90 32.19
C SER A 414 6.98 -6.87 33.71
N ARG A 415 5.91 -7.33 34.36
CA ARG A 415 5.90 -7.51 35.81
C ARG A 415 7.00 -8.45 36.29
N GLU A 416 7.35 -9.46 35.49
CA GLU A 416 8.39 -10.43 35.80
C GLU A 416 9.80 -9.80 35.79
N ALA A 417 10.05 -8.81 34.93
CA ALA A 417 11.34 -8.12 34.87
C ALA A 417 11.43 -6.90 35.80
N SER A 418 10.35 -6.12 35.91
CA SER A 418 10.32 -4.82 36.60
C SER A 418 9.71 -4.90 38.01
N GLY A 419 9.06 -6.02 38.37
CA GLY A 419 8.33 -6.19 39.63
C GLY A 419 7.02 -5.39 39.73
N SER A 420 6.76 -4.50 38.77
CA SER A 420 5.57 -3.67 38.63
C SER A 420 5.05 -3.73 37.19
N GLY A 421 3.73 -3.60 36.98
CA GLY A 421 3.11 -3.66 35.66
C GLY A 421 2.21 -4.89 35.44
N VAL A 422 1.88 -5.14 34.18
CA VAL A 422 1.02 -6.26 33.73
C VAL A 422 1.88 -7.50 33.49
N ASN A 423 1.30 -8.68 33.76
CA ASN A 423 1.97 -9.97 33.50
C ASN A 423 2.30 -10.09 32.00
N LEU A 424 3.44 -10.70 31.70
CA LEU A 424 3.89 -10.86 30.32
C LEU A 424 2.93 -11.72 29.49
N ASP A 425 2.41 -11.15 28.40
CA ASP A 425 1.57 -11.87 27.44
C ASP A 425 2.44 -12.69 26.47
N MET A 426 2.73 -13.92 26.88
CA MET A 426 3.52 -14.87 26.08
C MET A 426 2.80 -15.29 24.79
N ASP A 427 1.47 -15.36 24.79
CA ASP A 427 0.69 -15.69 23.60
C ASP A 427 0.85 -14.62 22.52
N TYR A 428 0.87 -13.34 22.92
CA TYR A 428 1.15 -12.24 22.02
C TYR A 428 2.59 -12.28 21.49
N LEU A 429 3.58 -12.59 22.34
CA LEU A 429 4.97 -12.70 21.92
C LEU A 429 5.17 -13.79 20.87
N ILE A 430 4.54 -14.94 21.04
CA ILE A 430 4.60 -16.03 20.06
C ILE A 430 3.95 -15.62 18.73
N ARG A 431 2.84 -14.86 18.77
CA ARG A 431 2.16 -14.34 17.58
C ARG A 431 2.98 -13.29 16.82
N LEU A 432 3.99 -12.66 17.42
CA LEU A 432 4.91 -11.76 16.70
C LEU A 432 5.76 -12.51 15.66
N GLY A 433 5.89 -13.84 15.81
CA GLY A 433 6.60 -14.71 14.89
C GLY A 433 8.09 -14.91 15.24
N PRO A 434 8.86 -15.55 14.34
CA PRO A 434 10.24 -15.96 14.62
C PRO A 434 11.19 -14.82 15.02
N GLN A 435 10.94 -13.61 14.54
CA GLN A 435 11.77 -12.44 14.85
C GLN A 435 11.74 -12.02 16.33
N ALA A 436 10.78 -12.52 17.12
CA ALA A 436 10.73 -12.32 18.56
C ALA A 436 11.55 -13.34 19.36
N LEU A 437 12.10 -14.40 18.74
CA LEU A 437 12.82 -15.48 19.42
C LEU A 437 13.91 -15.02 20.39
N PRO A 438 14.82 -14.07 20.04
CA PRO A 438 15.87 -13.64 20.97
C PRO A 438 15.32 -12.96 22.24
N ALA A 439 14.15 -12.34 22.14
CA ALA A 439 13.45 -11.77 23.27
C ALA A 439 12.77 -12.89 24.08
N ILE A 440 12.00 -13.77 23.42
CA ILE A 440 11.31 -14.91 24.05
C ILE A 440 12.30 -15.77 24.86
N ASP A 441 13.50 -16.01 24.35
CA ASP A 441 14.54 -16.77 25.05
C ASP A 441 14.99 -16.10 26.37
N ARG A 442 15.02 -14.77 26.42
CA ARG A 442 15.25 -14.03 27.68
C ARG A 442 14.03 -14.07 28.60
N GLY A 443 12.83 -13.97 28.06
CA GLY A 443 11.58 -14.10 28.83
C GLY A 443 11.46 -15.46 29.52
N LEU A 444 11.89 -16.53 28.85
CA LEU A 444 11.95 -17.89 29.41
C LEU A 444 12.88 -18.02 30.63
N GLN A 445 13.93 -17.20 30.74
CA GLN A 445 14.82 -17.20 31.89
C GLN A 445 14.21 -16.50 33.11
N LEU A 446 13.27 -15.59 32.88
CA LEU A 446 12.58 -14.82 33.93
C LEU A 446 11.35 -15.55 34.48
N HIS A 447 10.80 -16.50 33.72
CA HIS A 447 9.58 -17.21 34.07
C HIS A 447 9.87 -18.61 34.63
N SER A 448 8.99 -19.09 35.50
CA SER A 448 8.98 -20.50 35.92
C SER A 448 8.82 -21.41 34.69
N PHE A 449 9.51 -22.56 34.68
CA PHE A 449 9.50 -23.49 33.54
C PHE A 449 8.06 -23.87 33.13
N ASP A 450 7.64 -23.42 31.94
CA ASP A 450 6.36 -23.80 31.31
C ASP A 450 6.62 -24.65 30.06
N PRO A 451 6.26 -25.96 30.08
CA PRO A 451 6.43 -26.85 28.94
C PRO A 451 5.73 -26.39 27.66
N ASN A 452 4.57 -25.73 27.75
CA ASN A 452 3.81 -25.28 26.58
C ASN A 452 4.54 -24.15 25.86
N LEU A 453 5.11 -23.22 26.63
CA LEU A 453 5.89 -22.11 26.10
C LEU A 453 7.15 -22.60 25.37
N VAL A 454 7.86 -23.58 25.94
CA VAL A 454 9.03 -24.20 25.31
C VAL A 454 8.63 -24.91 24.01
N TYR A 455 7.51 -25.64 24.00
CA TYR A 455 7.00 -26.28 22.78
C TYR A 455 6.72 -25.25 21.68
N ARG A 456 5.99 -24.17 21.99
CA ARG A 456 5.66 -23.12 21.01
C ARG A 456 6.90 -22.38 20.50
N ARG A 457 7.87 -22.13 21.38
CA ARG A 457 9.18 -21.59 20.99
C ARG A 457 9.90 -22.50 20.01
N ASN A 458 9.89 -23.82 20.25
CA ASN A 458 10.49 -24.78 19.33
C ASN A 458 9.76 -24.85 17.98
N CYS A 459 8.44 -24.71 17.96
CA CYS A 459 7.68 -24.56 16.71
C CYS A 459 8.13 -23.34 15.91
N LEU A 460 8.38 -22.18 16.55
CA LEU A 460 8.90 -21.00 15.87
C LEU A 460 10.32 -21.19 15.32
N VAL A 461 11.18 -21.91 16.05
CA VAL A 461 12.52 -22.28 15.54
C VAL A 461 12.43 -23.22 14.35
N GLN A 462 11.53 -24.20 14.40
CA GLN A 462 11.30 -25.09 13.26
C GLN A 462 10.76 -24.29 12.06
N GLU A 463 9.80 -23.39 12.28
CA GLU A 463 9.28 -22.52 11.23
C GLU A 463 10.40 -21.68 10.61
N GLN A 464 11.27 -21.09 11.42
CA GLN A 464 12.43 -20.33 10.95
C GLN A 464 13.39 -21.17 10.10
N ARG A 465 13.64 -22.42 10.51
CA ARG A 465 14.48 -23.36 9.75
C ARG A 465 13.84 -23.73 8.43
N GLU A 466 12.54 -24.05 8.43
CA GLU A 466 11.77 -24.33 7.22
C GLU A 466 11.82 -23.16 6.24
N GLN A 467 11.67 -21.92 6.74
CA GLN A 467 11.82 -20.71 5.92
C GLN A 467 13.22 -20.56 5.29
N MET A 468 14.27 -21.09 5.93
CA MET A 468 15.64 -21.03 5.43
C MET A 468 16.02 -22.20 4.50
N THR A 469 15.18 -23.24 4.40
CA THR A 469 15.44 -24.38 3.49
C THR A 469 15.38 -23.98 2.01
N SER A 470 14.47 -23.07 1.67
CA SER A 470 14.29 -22.58 0.31
C SER A 470 15.03 -21.26 0.14
N TRP A 471 15.90 -21.18 -0.86
CA TRP A 471 16.57 -19.93 -1.22
C TRP A 471 15.56 -18.84 -1.67
N ARG A 472 14.35 -19.24 -2.09
CA ARG A 472 13.27 -18.33 -2.55
C ARG A 472 12.73 -17.45 -1.43
N SER A 473 12.65 -17.97 -0.21
CA SER A 473 12.18 -17.28 0.99
C SER A 473 13.29 -16.58 1.76
N TRP A 474 14.50 -16.53 1.19
CA TRP A 474 15.63 -15.87 1.82
C TRP A 474 15.38 -14.36 2.00
N GLY A 475 15.75 -13.86 3.17
CA GLY A 475 15.82 -12.44 3.50
C GLY A 475 16.99 -12.19 4.44
N PHE A 476 17.56 -10.98 4.43
CA PHE A 476 18.72 -10.68 5.25
C PHE A 476 18.40 -10.75 6.75
N ARG A 477 17.20 -10.30 7.15
CA ARG A 477 16.75 -10.35 8.54
C ARG A 477 16.59 -11.78 9.06
N SER A 478 15.93 -12.65 8.29
CA SER A 478 15.75 -14.06 8.63
C SER A 478 17.09 -14.81 8.66
N TRP A 479 18.01 -14.50 7.74
CA TRP A 479 19.38 -15.03 7.79
C TRP A 479 20.15 -14.63 9.06
N ARG A 480 20.07 -13.36 9.47
CA ARG A 480 20.70 -12.89 10.73
C ARG A 480 20.16 -13.61 11.96
N LEU A 481 18.83 -13.80 12.00
CA LEU A 481 18.18 -14.55 13.07
C LEU A 481 18.65 -16.01 13.10
N GLN A 482 18.72 -16.68 11.95
CA GLN A 482 19.21 -18.06 11.88
C GLN A 482 20.63 -18.18 12.44
N ARG A 483 21.53 -17.28 12.06
CA ARG A 483 22.91 -17.26 12.57
C ARG A 483 22.99 -17.06 14.08
N PHE A 484 22.05 -16.30 14.66
CA PHE A 484 21.95 -16.16 16.11
C PHE A 484 21.54 -17.48 16.77
N LEU A 485 20.53 -18.18 16.23
CA LEU A 485 20.08 -19.47 16.73
C LEU A 485 21.15 -20.55 16.63
N ASP A 486 21.88 -20.60 15.51
CA ASP A 486 22.97 -21.56 15.30
C ASP A 486 24.10 -21.38 16.33
N ARG A 487 24.42 -20.12 16.69
CA ARG A 487 25.41 -19.81 17.73
C ARG A 487 24.97 -20.26 19.11
N GLN A 488 23.70 -20.07 19.47
CA GLN A 488 23.18 -20.56 20.76
C GLN A 488 23.22 -22.08 20.84
N GLN A 489 22.89 -22.78 19.75
CA GLN A 489 22.94 -24.24 19.70
C GLN A 489 24.37 -24.76 19.83
N GLY A 490 25.32 -24.12 19.13
CA GLY A 490 26.74 -24.45 19.29
C GLY A 490 27.26 -24.24 20.70
N ALA A 491 26.81 -23.18 21.39
CA ALA A 491 27.18 -22.90 22.77
C ALA A 491 26.53 -23.84 23.80
N ALA A 492 25.39 -24.48 23.48
CA ALA A 492 24.74 -25.46 24.35
C ALA A 492 25.30 -26.89 24.16
N ALA A 493 25.99 -27.15 23.05
CA ALA A 493 26.51 -28.47 22.69
C ALA A 493 28.00 -28.68 23.04
N GLY A 494 28.74 -27.60 23.35
CA GLY A 494 30.11 -27.62 23.85
C GLY A 494 30.15 -27.24 25.32
#